data_AF-A0A952WJ10-F1
#
_entry.id   AF-A0A952WJ10-F1
#
_cell.length_a   1.000
_cell.length_b   1.000
_cell.length_c   1.000
_cell.angle_alpha   90.00
_cell.angle_beta   90.00
_cell.angle_gamma   90.00
#
_symmetry.space_group_name_H-M   'P 1'
#
loop_
_entity.id
_entity.type
_entity.pdbx_description
1 polymer ?
#
loop_
_entity_poly.entity_id
_entity_poly.type
_entity_poly.pdbx_seq_one_letter_code
_entity_poly.pdbx_strand_id
1 'polypeptide(L)' 'MLYREHYGAVAGLIYRRTGNKHVTEDLANDVFVAAFCSIHTYRAEVPMLVWLRRIAHNRVNR' A
#
# COMPACT_ATOMS: atom_id res chain seq x y z
N MET A 1 -4.38 13.68 -1.14
CA MET A 1 -5.09 12.98 -2.22
C MET A 1 -4.62 11.54 -2.38
N LEU A 2 -3.30 11.27 -2.46
CA LEU A 2 -2.69 9.92 -2.53
C LEU A 2 -3.34 8.85 -1.63
N TYR A 3 -3.44 9.13 -0.32
CA TYR A 3 -4.02 8.18 0.64
C TYR A 3 -5.49 7.92 0.33
N ARG A 4 -6.33 8.95 0.25
CA ARG A 4 -7.78 8.81 0.03
C ARG A 4 -8.11 8.11 -1.29
N GLU A 5 -7.29 8.30 -2.32
CA GLU A 5 -7.51 7.75 -3.66
C GLU A 5 -7.07 6.27 -3.78
N HIS A 6 -6.01 5.87 -3.08
CA HIS A 6 -5.45 4.52 -3.19
C HIS A 6 -5.73 3.61 -1.99
N TYR A 7 -6.16 4.17 -0.86
CA TYR A 7 -6.39 3.42 0.37
C TYR A 7 -7.35 2.25 0.17
N GLY A 8 -8.49 2.46 -0.49
CA GLY A 8 -9.47 1.39 -0.72
C GLY A 8 -8.88 0.21 -1.53
N ALA A 9 -8.07 0.50 -2.54
CA ALA A 9 -7.44 -0.52 -3.37
C ALA A 9 -6.34 -1.29 -2.63
N VAL A 10 -5.52 -0.59 -1.83
CA VAL A 10 -4.45 -1.19 -1.02
C VAL A 10 -5.03 -1.99 0.15
N ALA A 11 -5.96 -1.41 0.91
CA ALA A 11 -6.66 -2.09 1.99
C ALA A 11 -7.41 -3.33 1.49
N GLY A 12 -8.09 -3.26 0.34
CA GLY A 12 -8.75 -4.43 -0.25
C GLY A 12 -7.78 -5.53 -0.72
N LEU A 13 -6.54 -5.18 -1.11
CA LEU A 13 -5.50 -6.16 -1.41
C LEU A 13 -5.04 -6.88 -0.13
N ILE A 14 -4.78 -6.12 0.92
CA ILE A 14 -4.28 -6.63 2.20
C ILE A 14 -5.37 -7.45 2.90
N TYR A 15 -6.61 -6.97 2.93
CA TYR A 15 -7.74 -7.66 3.55
C TYR A 15 -8.00 -9.04 2.95
N ARG A 16 -7.84 -9.18 1.61
CA ARG A 16 -7.93 -10.49 0.95
C ARG A 16 -6.88 -11.49 1.42
N ARG A 17 -5.77 -11.03 1.99
CA ARG A 17 -4.71 -11.88 2.55
C ARG A 17 -4.90 -12.16 4.04
N THR A 18 -5.34 -11.16 4.80
CA THR A 18 -5.37 -11.23 6.27
C THR A 18 -6.74 -11.63 6.83
N GLY A 19 -7.84 -11.34 6.12
CA GLY A 19 -9.22 -11.53 6.59
C GLY A 19 -9.61 -10.65 7.79
N ASN A 20 -8.70 -9.82 8.31
CA ASN A 20 -8.87 -9.05 9.53
C ASN A 20 -8.76 -7.56 9.22
N LYS A 21 -9.81 -6.80 9.58
CA LYS A 21 -9.89 -5.36 9.33
C LYS A 21 -8.82 -4.56 10.07
N HIS A 22 -8.57 -4.88 11.34
CA HIS A 22 -7.61 -4.14 12.16
C HIS A 22 -6.18 -4.35 11.65
N VAL A 23 -5.82 -5.61 11.35
CA VAL A 23 -4.53 -5.95 10.73
C VAL A 23 -4.38 -5.28 9.36
N THR A 24 -5.48 -5.18 8.60
CA THR A 24 -5.49 -4.49 7.31
C THR A 24 -5.20 -3.01 7.46
N GLU A 25 -5.82 -2.34 8.43
CA GLU A 25 -5.60 -0.91 8.71
C GLU A 25 -4.14 -0.62 9.08
N ASP A 26 -3.56 -1.42 9.98
CA ASP A 26 -2.17 -1.27 10.39
C ASP A 26 -1.21 -1.46 9.21
N LEU A 27 -1.35 -2.57 8.48
CA LEU A 27 -0.50 -2.83 7.32
C LEU A 27 -0.69 -1.79 6.21
N ALA A 28 -1.90 -1.30 5.99
CA ALA A 28 -2.14 -0.24 5.01
C ALA A 28 -1.42 1.05 5.41
N ASN A 29 -1.48 1.45 6.69
CA ASN A 29 -0.74 2.61 7.19
C ASN A 29 0.77 2.45 6.97
N ASP A 30 1.33 1.29 7.31
CA ASP A 30 2.75 0.96 7.08
C ASP A 30 3.15 1.09 5.61
N VAL A 31 2.28 0.67 4.70
CA VAL A 31 2.51 0.79 3.25
C VAL A 31 2.55 2.25 2.82
N PHE A 32 1.62 3.08 3.29
CA PHE A 32 1.59 4.49 2.92
C PHE A 32 2.75 5.29 3.54
N VAL A 33 3.16 4.95 4.78
CA VAL A 33 4.36 5.52 5.40
C VAL A 33 5.60 5.14 4.60
N ALA A 34 5.76 3.86 4.24
CA ALA A 34 6.87 3.41 3.41
C ALA A 34 6.87 4.06 2.02
N ALA A 35 5.70 4.18 1.40
CA ALA A 35 5.55 4.88 0.13
C ALA A 35 5.93 6.35 0.22
N PHE A 36 5.56 7.04 1.31
CA PHE A 36 5.96 8.41 1.51
C PHE A 36 7.48 8.56 1.65
N CYS A 37 8.13 7.69 2.43
CA CYS A 37 9.59 7.68 2.57
C CYS A 37 10.30 7.38 1.24
N SER A 38 9.73 6.49 0.41
CA SER A 38 10.32 6.06 -0.87
C SER A 38 9.80 6.85 -2.08
N ILE A 39 9.02 7.93 -1.89
CA ILE A 39 8.38 8.64 -3.00
C ILE A 39 9.37 9.20 -4.03
N HIS A 40 10.58 9.54 -3.60
CA HIS A 40 11.68 9.98 -4.45
C HIS A 40 12.16 8.90 -5.44
N THR A 41 11.82 7.62 -5.21
CA THR A 41 12.14 6.50 -6.10
C THR A 41 11.02 6.20 -7.11
N TYR A 42 9.85 6.83 -6.94
CA TYR A 42 8.72 6.63 -7.83
C TYR A 42 9.03 7.20 -9.21
N ARG A 43 8.81 6.38 -10.25
CA ARG A 43 8.93 6.76 -11.65
C ARG A 43 7.53 6.80 -12.26
N ALA A 44 7.18 7.94 -12.85
CA ALA A 44 5.86 8.17 -13.46
C ALA A 44 5.57 7.25 -14.68
N GLU A 45 6.57 6.51 -15.15
CA GLU A 45 6.45 5.46 -16.16
C GLU A 45 5.57 4.27 -15.70
N VAL A 46 5.40 4.09 -14.39
CA VAL A 46 4.57 3.03 -13.81
C VAL A 46 3.40 3.64 -13.05
N PRO A 47 2.17 3.15 -13.20
CA PRO A 47 1.04 3.65 -12.43
C PRO A 47 1.30 3.57 -10.92
N MET A 48 0.97 4.65 -10.21
CA MET A 48 1.18 4.78 -8.76
C MET A 48 0.60 3.60 -7.96
N LEU A 49 -0.58 3.09 -8.36
CA LEU A 49 -1.19 1.92 -7.73
C LEU A 49 -0.35 0.64 -7.90
N VAL A 50 0.30 0.45 -9.05
CA VAL A 50 1.17 -0.72 -9.30
C VAL A 50 2.43 -0.62 -8.43
N TRP A 51 2.97 0.59 -8.28
CA TRP A 51 4.10 0.83 -7.38
C TRP A 51 3.72 0.61 -5.90
N LEU A 52 2.59 1.15 -5.44
CA LEU A 52 2.06 0.93 -4.10
C LEU A 52 1.80 -0.57 -3.81
N ARG A 53 1.32 -1.33 -4.80
CA ARG A 53 1.13 -2.78 -4.67
C ARG A 53 2.42 -3.53 -4.39
N ARG A 54 3.56 -3.10 -4.96
CA ARG A 54 4.88 -3.70 -4.68
C ARG A 54 5.28 -3.48 -3.22
N ILE A 55 5.08 -2.27 -2.72
CA ILE A 55 5.35 -1.93 -1.31
C ILE A 55 4.42 -2.75 -0.39
N ALA A 56 3.13 -2.83 -0.72
CA ALA A 56 2.16 -3.64 0.03
C ALA A 56 2.55 -5.12 0.07
N HIS A 57 2.98 -5.69 -1.05
CA HIS A 57 3.42 -7.08 -1.08
C HIS A 57 4.62 -7.33 -0.16
N ASN A 58 5.60 -6.41 -0.18
CA ASN A 58 6.77 -6.50 0.69
C ASN A 58 6.42 -6.38 2.19
N ARG A 59 5.37 -5.62 2.54
CA ARG A 59 4.93 -5.45 3.94
C ARG A 59 4.07 -6.61 4.43
N VAL A 60 3.25 -7.20 3.57
CA VAL A 60 2.37 -8.33 3.94
C VAL A 60 3.13 -9.65 4.07
N ASN A 61 4.21 -9.85 3.31
CA ASN A 61 5.01 -11.07 3.36
C ASN A 61 6.16 -11.04 4.37
N ARG A 62 6.32 -9.95 5.12
CA ARG A 62 7.38 -9.79 6.12
C ARG A 62 6.90 -10.29 7.48
#